data_AF-A0A2V9GJB8-F1
#
_entry.id   AF-A0A2V9GJB8-F1
#
_cell.length_a   1.000
_cell.length_b   1.000
_cell.length_c   1.000
_cell.angle_alpha   90.00
_cell.angle_beta   90.00
_cell.angle_gamma   90.00
#
_symmetry.space_group_name_H-M   'P 1'
#
loop_
_entity.id
_entity.type
_entity.pdbx_description
1 polymer ?
#
loop_
_entity_poly.entity_id
_entity_poly.type
_entity_poly.pdbx_seq_one_letter_code
_entity_poly.pdbx_strand_id
1 'polypeptide(L)'
;MPVCYGGEFGPDLGEVCAMRGMTPTWAIQLHASVEYLVYFLGFVPGFAYLGELPAGLVTPRLATPRRRVARGSVGIAGNQTGVYPFVTPGGWRLIGRTPIKMFLAERDGLSLLSIGDRVRFTPISPERFVEMERACA
;
A
#
# COMPACT_ATOMS: atom_id res chain seq x y z
N MET A 1 -1.28 -0.87 -10.42
CA MET A 1 -0.07 -0.94 -9.57
C MET A 1 0.06 -2.33 -8.96
N PRO A 2 1.13 -3.08 -9.26
CA PRO A 2 1.30 -4.45 -8.80
C PRO A 2 1.60 -4.51 -7.30
N VAL A 3 0.96 -5.44 -6.57
CA VAL A 3 1.13 -5.62 -5.12
C VAL A 3 1.19 -7.10 -4.79
N CYS A 4 2.22 -7.50 -4.05
CA CYS A 4 2.26 -8.79 -3.37
C CYS A 4 1.61 -8.63 -1.99
N TYR A 5 0.51 -9.34 -1.75
CA TYR A 5 -0.29 -9.19 -0.52
C TYR A 5 0.05 -10.26 0.52
N GLY A 6 -0.18 -9.93 1.79
CA GLY A 6 -0.05 -10.87 2.90
C GLY A 6 1.37 -11.34 3.20
N GLY A 7 1.49 -12.32 4.11
CA GLY A 7 2.78 -12.87 4.53
C GLY A 7 3.74 -11.78 5.02
N GLU A 8 5.00 -11.86 4.61
CA GLU A 8 6.02 -10.86 4.93
C GLU A 8 5.78 -9.49 4.26
N PHE A 9 5.03 -9.46 3.15
CA PHE A 9 4.74 -8.23 2.42
C PHE A 9 3.59 -7.44 3.07
N GLY A 10 2.66 -8.14 3.71
CA GLY A 10 1.47 -7.60 4.35
C GLY A 10 1.20 -8.25 5.71
N PRO A 11 2.04 -8.00 6.73
CA PRO A 11 1.97 -8.69 8.02
C PRO A 11 0.68 -8.46 8.78
N ASP A 12 -0.06 -7.37 8.49
CA ASP A 12 -1.32 -7.05 9.17
C ASP A 12 -2.56 -7.60 8.45
N LEU A 13 -2.41 -8.19 7.27
CA LEU A 13 -3.57 -8.64 6.48
C LEU A 13 -4.44 -9.64 7.26
N GLY A 14 -3.81 -10.57 7.98
CA GLY A 14 -4.53 -11.54 8.81
C GLY A 14 -5.35 -10.89 9.92
N GLU A 15 -4.79 -9.90 10.62
CA GLU A 15 -5.48 -9.17 11.70
C GLU A 15 -6.62 -8.30 11.14
N VAL A 16 -6.40 -7.61 10.02
CA VAL A 16 -7.45 -6.87 9.30
C VAL A 16 -8.62 -7.79 8.95
N CYS A 17 -8.31 -8.97 8.40
CA CYS A 17 -9.31 -9.98 8.06
C CYS A 17 -10.10 -10.46 9.28
N ALA A 18 -9.42 -10.72 10.40
CA ALA A 18 -10.05 -11.12 11.66
C ALA A 18 -10.99 -10.03 12.21
N MET A 19 -10.58 -8.75 12.20
CA MET A 19 -11.43 -7.64 12.65
C MET A 19 -12.69 -7.45 11.81
N ARG A 20 -12.63 -7.82 10.53
CA ARG A 20 -13.69 -7.60 9.55
C ARG A 20 -14.49 -8.85 9.23
N GLY A 21 -14.15 -9.99 9.84
CA GLY A 21 -14.83 -11.27 9.62
C GLY A 21 -14.74 -11.76 8.18
N MET A 22 -13.58 -11.59 7.52
CA MET A 22 -13.39 -11.99 6.12
C MET A 22 -12.11 -12.81 5.91
N THR A 23 -11.99 -13.42 4.73
CA THR A 23 -10.78 -14.16 4.36
C THR A 23 -9.73 -13.24 3.74
N PRO A 24 -8.44 -13.60 3.80
CA PRO A 24 -7.38 -12.87 3.10
C PRO A 24 -7.65 -12.73 1.60
N THR A 25 -8.12 -13.79 0.95
CA THR A 25 -8.49 -13.77 -0.47
C THR A 25 -9.54 -12.71 -0.78
N TRP A 26 -10.59 -12.64 0.05
CA TRP A 26 -11.65 -11.65 -0.11
C TRP A 26 -11.14 -10.23 0.12
N ALA A 27 -10.33 -10.00 1.16
CA ALA A 27 -9.75 -8.70 1.44
C ALA A 27 -8.87 -8.20 0.27
N ILE A 28 -8.06 -9.09 -0.32
CA ILE A 28 -7.21 -8.79 -1.48
C ILE A 28 -8.06 -8.42 -2.69
N GLN A 29 -9.08 -9.23 -3.01
CA GLN A 29 -9.99 -8.96 -4.12
C GLN A 29 -10.73 -7.64 -3.94
N LEU A 30 -11.21 -7.37 -2.72
CA LEU A 30 -11.91 -6.13 -2.39
C LEU A 30 -11.00 -4.91 -2.50
N HIS A 31 -9.77 -5.00 -2.02
CA HIS A 31 -8.80 -3.90 -2.15
C HIS A 31 -8.44 -3.64 -3.63
N ALA A 32 -8.30 -4.71 -4.44
CA ALA A 32 -7.92 -4.61 -5.85
C ALA A 32 -9.08 -4.26 -6.81
N SER A 33 -10.34 -4.39 -6.38
CA SER A 33 -11.51 -4.14 -7.24
C SER A 33 -11.79 -2.65 -7.46
N VAL A 34 -11.22 -1.78 -6.63
CA VAL A 34 -11.42 -0.32 -6.68
C VAL A 34 -10.29 0.38 -7.44
N GLU A 35 -10.69 1.45 -8.13
CA GLU A 35 -9.77 2.46 -8.63
C GLU A 35 -9.82 3.67 -7.71
N TYR A 36 -8.72 3.90 -7.00
CA TYR A 36 -8.63 4.92 -5.96
C TYR A 36 -8.15 6.24 -6.52
N LEU A 37 -8.71 7.34 -6.03
CA LEU A 37 -8.28 8.69 -6.35
C LEU A 37 -7.17 9.11 -5.38
N VAL A 38 -6.12 9.74 -5.90
CA VAL A 38 -5.09 10.41 -5.09
C VAL A 38 -5.63 11.76 -4.63
N TYR A 39 -6.00 11.86 -3.35
CA TYR A 39 -6.55 13.11 -2.79
C TYR A 39 -5.46 14.07 -2.33
N PHE A 40 -4.33 13.52 -1.86
CA PHE A 40 -3.30 14.30 -1.20
C PHE A 40 -1.94 13.63 -1.33
N LEU A 41 -0.90 14.45 -1.39
CA LEU A 41 0.50 14.04 -1.32
C LEU A 41 1.15 14.70 -0.11
N GLY A 42 1.81 13.93 0.74
CA GLY A 42 2.44 14.46 1.96
C GLY A 42 2.78 13.37 2.96
N PHE A 43 3.15 13.72 4.19
CA PHE A 43 3.89 12.88 5.17
C PHE A 43 5.39 12.76 4.86
N VAL A 44 5.73 12.25 3.68
CA VAL A 44 7.09 12.25 3.12
C VAL A 44 7.00 12.41 1.59
N PRO A 45 8.07 12.85 0.90
CA PRO A 45 8.05 12.98 -0.56
C PRO A 45 7.59 11.68 -1.25
N GLY A 46 6.59 11.77 -2.13
CA GLY A 46 6.06 10.61 -2.86
C GLY A 46 5.05 9.74 -2.11
N PHE A 47 4.67 10.07 -0.86
CA PHE A 47 3.59 9.36 -0.18
C PHE A 47 2.24 9.93 -0.62
N ALA A 48 1.43 9.08 -1.24
CA ALA A 48 0.10 9.40 -1.72
C ALA A 48 -0.97 8.82 -0.80
N TYR A 49 -1.96 9.64 -0.45
CA TYR A 49 -3.17 9.22 0.24
C TYR A 49 -4.25 8.93 -0.79
N LEU A 50 -4.69 7.68 -0.84
CA LEU A 50 -5.69 7.20 -1.79
C LEU A 50 -6.96 6.80 -1.08
N GLY A 51 -8.10 6.97 -1.73
CA GLY A 51 -9.38 6.51 -1.23
C GLY A 51 -10.53 6.68 -2.24
N GLU A 52 -11.76 6.43 -1.83
CA GLU A 52 -12.12 5.86 -0.53
C GLU A 52 -11.89 4.34 -0.50
N LEU A 53 -11.65 3.80 0.69
CA LEU A 53 -11.51 2.37 0.90
C LEU A 53 -12.89 1.70 0.89
N PRO A 54 -13.05 0.50 0.31
CA PRO A 54 -14.28 -0.26 0.52
C PRO A 54 -14.62 -0.40 2.00
N ALA A 55 -15.90 -0.20 2.36
CA ALA A 55 -16.36 -0.21 3.75
C ALA A 55 -15.92 -1.46 4.54
N GLY A 56 -15.85 -2.63 3.89
CA GLY A 56 -15.39 -3.87 4.49
C GLY A 56 -13.91 -3.88 4.92
N LEU A 57 -13.08 -2.97 4.40
CA LEU A 57 -11.66 -2.86 4.74
C LEU A 57 -11.34 -1.71 5.70
N VAL A 58 -12.27 -0.77 5.90
CA VAL A 58 -12.06 0.42 6.74
C VAL A 58 -11.61 0.00 8.13
N THR A 59 -10.34 0.22 8.49
CA THR A 59 -9.75 -0.34 9.72
C THR A 59 -8.87 0.69 10.42
N PRO A 60 -8.96 0.83 11.77
CA PRO A 60 -8.13 1.81 12.46
C PRO A 60 -6.63 1.51 12.29
N ARG A 61 -5.84 2.58 12.33
CA ARG A 61 -4.38 2.47 12.42
C ARG A 61 -3.98 1.72 13.69
N LEU A 62 -2.75 1.20 13.73
CA LEU A 62 -2.15 0.66 14.94
C LEU A 62 -2.18 1.67 16.09
N ALA A 63 -2.39 1.19 17.31
CA ALA A 63 -2.29 2.01 18.52
C ALA A 63 -0.86 2.57 18.69
N THR A 64 0.16 1.73 18.45
CA THR A 64 1.57 2.11 18.50
C THR A 64 2.18 1.98 17.11
N PRO A 65 2.70 3.07 16.51
CA PRO A 65 3.34 3.03 15.20
C PRO A 65 4.58 2.13 15.18
N ARG A 66 4.84 1.49 14.03
CA ARG A 66 6.11 0.80 13.77
C ARG A 66 7.22 1.83 13.65
N ARG A 67 8.37 1.52 14.23
CA ARG A 67 9.60 2.32 14.04
C ARG A 67 10.10 2.28 12.60
N ARG A 68 9.84 1.17 11.91
CA ARG A 68 10.33 0.93 10.55
C ARG A 68 9.26 0.19 9.74
N VAL A 69 8.84 0.82 8.66
CA VAL A 69 8.00 0.27 7.58
C VAL A 69 8.87 0.19 6.34
N ALA A 70 8.77 -0.90 5.58
CA ALA A 70 9.58 -1.10 4.39
C ALA A 70 9.12 -0.17 3.24
N ARG A 71 10.04 0.17 2.35
CA ARG A 71 9.72 0.84 1.09
C ARG A 71 8.72 0.00 0.30
N GLY A 72 7.76 0.67 -0.34
CA GLY A 72 6.74 0.04 -1.16
C GLY A 72 5.64 -0.64 -0.36
N SER A 73 5.68 -0.61 0.99
CA SER A 73 4.60 -1.16 1.79
C SER A 73 3.28 -0.46 1.45
N VAL A 74 2.23 -1.24 1.27
CA VAL A 74 0.86 -0.81 1.04
C VAL A 74 0.14 -0.91 2.37
N GLY A 75 -0.31 0.23 2.87
CA GLY A 75 -1.01 0.32 4.15
C GLY A 75 -2.46 0.75 3.99
N ILE A 76 -3.28 0.44 4.99
CA ILE A 76 -4.60 1.03 5.19
C ILE A 76 -4.73 1.66 6.58
N ALA A 77 -5.48 2.75 6.68
CA ALA A 77 -5.85 3.38 7.94
C ALA A 77 -7.14 4.20 7.79
N GLY A 78 -8.14 3.89 8.61
CA GLY A 78 -9.47 4.47 8.45
C GLY A 78 -10.01 4.15 7.05
N ASN A 79 -10.47 5.18 6.34
CA ASN A 79 -11.02 5.07 5.00
C ASN A 79 -9.98 5.31 3.88
N GLN A 80 -8.69 5.14 4.16
CA GLN A 80 -7.62 5.44 3.22
C GLN A 80 -6.68 4.25 3.02
N THR A 81 -6.10 4.18 1.82
CA THR A 81 -4.98 3.31 1.44
C THR A 81 -3.83 4.16 0.90
N GLY A 82 -2.61 3.62 0.91
CA GLY A 82 -1.40 4.40 0.71
C GLY A 82 -0.18 3.53 0.49
N VAL A 83 0.83 4.08 -0.19
CA VAL A 83 2.09 3.39 -0.43
C VAL A 83 3.24 4.18 0.18
N TYR A 84 4.02 3.50 1.03
CA TYR A 84 5.20 4.07 1.66
C TYR A 84 6.33 4.21 0.64
N PRO A 85 6.76 5.44 0.26
CA PRO A 85 7.75 5.65 -0.80
C PRO A 85 9.18 5.35 -0.33
N PHE A 86 9.42 5.35 0.99
CA PHE A 86 10.70 5.12 1.64
C PHE A 86 10.54 4.29 2.90
N VAL A 87 11.68 3.88 3.47
CA VAL A 87 11.73 3.32 4.82
C VAL A 87 11.46 4.42 5.83
N THR A 88 10.34 4.33 6.55
CA THR A 88 9.85 5.36 7.49
C THR A 88 9.15 4.73 8.69
N PRO A 89 8.98 5.42 9.83
CA PRO A 89 8.03 4.99 10.83
C PRO A 89 6.59 5.10 10.30
N GLY A 90 5.69 4.24 10.75
CA GLY A 90 4.31 4.23 10.24
C GLY A 90 3.35 3.42 11.09
N GLY A 91 2.13 3.95 11.27
CA GLY A 91 1.07 3.29 12.05
C GLY A 91 0.02 2.58 11.21
N TRP A 92 0.13 2.58 9.88
CA TRP A 92 -0.90 1.97 9.03
C TRP A 92 -0.80 0.45 9.07
N ARG A 93 -1.95 -0.21 8.87
CA ARG A 93 -2.03 -1.66 8.76
C ARG A 93 -1.49 -2.09 7.39
N LEU A 94 -0.37 -2.78 7.37
CA LEU A 94 0.34 -3.19 6.16
C LEU A 94 -0.28 -4.46 5.59
N ILE A 95 -0.88 -4.36 4.40
CA ILE A 95 -1.62 -5.45 3.76
C ILE A 95 -0.89 -6.05 2.56
N GLY A 96 0.16 -5.39 2.06
CA GLY A 96 0.98 -5.88 0.97
C GLY A 96 2.18 -4.96 0.69
N ARG A 97 2.91 -5.24 -0.38
CA ARG A 97 4.06 -4.45 -0.83
C ARG A 97 4.11 -4.38 -2.36
N THR A 98 4.42 -3.22 -2.91
CA THR A 98 4.70 -3.03 -4.34
C THR A 98 6.21 -2.94 -4.58
N PRO A 99 6.73 -3.53 -5.68
CA PRO A 99 8.14 -3.36 -6.04
C PRO A 99 8.41 -1.96 -6.61
N ILE A 100 7.37 -1.26 -7.10
CA ILE A 100 7.45 0.03 -7.78
C ILE A 100 8.07 1.10 -6.87
N LYS A 101 9.01 1.89 -7.44
CA LYS A 101 9.58 3.06 -6.78
C LYS A 101 8.59 4.23 -6.90
N MET A 102 8.02 4.65 -5.78
CA MET A 102 7.03 5.74 -5.74
C MET A 102 7.66 7.14 -5.83
N PHE A 103 8.96 7.23 -5.63
CA PHE A 103 9.72 8.46 -5.73
C PHE A 103 10.98 8.21 -6.56
N LEU A 104 11.20 9.01 -7.59
CA LEU A 104 12.29 8.85 -8.54
C LEU A 104 13.25 10.04 -8.39
N ALA A 105 14.35 9.84 -7.66
CA ALA A 105 15.35 10.88 -7.45
C ALA A 105 16.00 11.36 -8.77
N GLU A 106 16.13 10.46 -9.74
CA GLU A 106 16.79 10.70 -11.04
C GLU A 106 15.91 11.45 -12.06
N ARG A 107 14.63 11.67 -11.74
CA ARG A 107 13.71 12.52 -12.52
C ARG A 107 13.28 13.72 -11.66
N ASP A 108 14.23 14.60 -11.36
CA ASP A 108 14.00 15.87 -10.64
C ASP A 108 13.23 15.74 -9.30
N GLY A 109 13.36 14.59 -8.61
CA GLY A 109 12.67 14.36 -7.34
C GLY A 109 11.13 14.29 -7.46
N LEU A 110 10.63 13.77 -8.58
CA LEU A 110 9.19 13.66 -8.81
C LEU A 110 8.58 12.44 -8.08
N SER A 111 7.44 12.70 -7.44
CA SER A 111 6.50 11.66 -7.02
C SER A 111 5.97 10.94 -8.26
N LEU A 112 5.90 9.60 -8.21
CA LEU A 112 5.27 8.81 -9.27
C LEU A 112 3.79 9.14 -9.42
N LEU A 113 3.14 9.51 -8.31
CA LEU A 113 1.71 9.84 -8.26
C LEU A 113 1.51 11.34 -8.02
N SER A 114 0.54 11.92 -8.73
CA SER A 114 0.06 13.29 -8.59
C SER A 114 -1.35 13.34 -7.99
N ILE A 115 -1.71 14.46 -7.37
CA ILE A 115 -3.10 14.71 -6.95
C ILE A 115 -4.01 14.62 -8.19
N GLY A 116 -5.11 13.89 -8.08
CA GLY A 116 -6.02 13.64 -9.20
C GLY A 116 -5.75 12.34 -9.96
N ASP A 117 -4.60 11.69 -9.75
CA ASP A 117 -4.31 10.40 -10.38
C ASP A 117 -5.24 9.31 -9.86
N ARG A 118 -5.47 8.32 -10.72
CA ARG A 118 -6.28 7.15 -10.42
C ARG A 118 -5.41 5.90 -10.38
N VAL A 119 -5.49 5.17 -9.28
CA VAL A 119 -4.65 4.00 -9.03
C VAL A 119 -5.53 2.78 -8.77
N ARG A 120 -5.37 1.76 -9.59
CA ARG A 120 -5.92 0.42 -9.34
C ARG A 120 -4.81 -0.51 -8.91
N PHE A 121 -4.99 -1.23 -7.81
CA PHE A 121 -4.01 -2.23 -7.38
C PHE A 121 -4.25 -3.57 -8.08
N THR A 122 -3.17 -4.30 -8.38
CA THR A 122 -3.22 -5.58 -9.07
C THR A 122 -2.44 -6.60 -8.26
N PRO A 123 -3.08 -7.67 -7.74
CA PRO A 123 -2.37 -8.72 -7.02
C PRO A 123 -1.33 -9.40 -7.91
N ILE A 124 -0.13 -9.63 -7.37
CA ILE A 124 0.93 -10.39 -8.01
C ILE A 124 1.49 -11.43 -7.04
N SER A 125 2.18 -12.44 -7.57
CA SER A 125 2.85 -13.45 -6.76
C SER A 125 4.18 -12.93 -6.19
N PRO A 126 4.73 -13.59 -5.14
CA PRO A 126 6.06 -13.29 -4.62
C PRO A 126 7.17 -13.40 -5.68
N GLU A 127 7.09 -14.38 -6.57
CA GLU A 127 8.06 -14.59 -7.65
C GLU A 127 8.07 -13.40 -8.61
N ARG A 128 6.87 -12.94 -8.99
CA ARG A 128 6.73 -11.76 -9.84
C ARG A 128 7.21 -10.49 -9.12
N PHE A 129 7.01 -10.38 -7.81
CA PHE A 129 7.53 -9.26 -7.02
C PHE A 129 9.06 -9.21 -7.11
N VAL A 130 9.73 -10.35 -6.90
CA VAL A 130 11.20 -10.45 -6.94
C VAL A 130 11.73 -10.14 -8.34
N GLU A 131 11.09 -10.68 -9.38
CA GLU A 131 11.45 -10.39 -10.77
C GLU A 131 11.38 -8.87 -11.07
N MET A 132 10.30 -8.21 -10.65
CA MET A 132 10.12 -6.78 -10.84
C MET A 132 11.10 -5.94 -10.02
N GLU A 133 11.42 -6.34 -8.78
CA GLU A 133 12.45 -5.64 -8.00
C GLU A 133 13.81 -5.69 -8.68
N ARG A 134 14.19 -6.85 -9.24
CA ARG A 134 15.46 -6.99 -9.97
C ARG A 134 15.50 -6.17 -11.26
N ALA A 135 14.38 -6.08 -11.98
CA ALA A 135 14.30 -5.27 -13.20
C ALA A 135 14.31 -3.76 -12.93
N CYS A 136 13.95 -3.33 -11.72
CA CYS A 136 13.97 -1.93 -11.28
C CYS A 136 15.21 -1.56 -10.44
N ALA A 137 16.10 -2.52 -10.16
CA ALA A 137 17.36 -2.30 -9.44
C ALA A 137 18.40 -1.70 -10.39
#